data_AF-A0A0D2EVZ6-F1
#
_entry.id   AF-A0A0D2EVZ6-F1
#
_cell.length_a   1.000
_cell.length_b   1.000
_cell.length_c   1.000
_cell.angle_alpha   90.00
_cell.angle_beta   90.00
_cell.angle_gamma   90.00
#
_symmetry.space_group_name_H-M   'P 1'
#
loop_
_entity.id
_entity.type
_entity.pdbx_description
1 polymer ?
#
loop_
_entity_poly.entity_id
_entity_poly.type
_entity_poly.pdbx_seq_one_letter_code
_entity_poly.pdbx_strand_id
1 'polypeptide(L)' 'MWVKPGDILCADEEDGAIVVIPQQRLRAVVDLLPILKSASDGVLEDVRNGLSLPEAVQRHPDFYSNYK' A
#
# COMPACT_ATOMS: atom_id res chain seq x y z
N MET A 1 -0.44 15.31 -13.97
CA MET A 1 -0.90 13.92 -14.12
C MET A 1 -1.90 13.90 -15.27
N TRP A 2 -1.69 13.10 -16.31
CA TRP A 2 -2.63 13.01 -17.43
C TRP A 2 -3.49 11.77 -17.26
N VAL A 3 -4.80 11.94 -17.23
CA VAL A 3 -5.78 10.84 -17.19
C VAL A 3 -6.17 10.53 -18.63
N LYS A 4 -6.19 9.25 -19.01
CA LYS A 4 -6.64 8.79 -20.31
C LYS A 4 -7.93 7.98 -20.17
N PRO A 5 -8.79 7.95 -21.21
CA PRO A 5 -9.91 7.01 -21.24
C PRO A 5 -9.42 5.58 -20.99
N GLY A 6 -10.05 4.88 -20.04
CA GLY A 6 -9.69 3.52 -19.64
C GLY A 6 -8.78 3.41 -18.41
N ASP A 7 -8.20 4.52 -17.92
CA ASP A 7 -7.50 4.53 -16.63
C ASP A 7 -8.48 4.32 -15.46
N ILE A 8 -7.98 3.75 -14.36
CA ILE A 8 -8.78 3.51 -13.16
C ILE A 8 -8.51 4.61 -12.14
N LEU A 9 -9.59 5.20 -11.61
CA LEU A 9 -9.54 6.14 -10.49
C LEU A 9 -9.86 5.37 -9.21
N CYS A 10 -8.94 5.40 -8.25
CA CYS A 10 -9.17 4.91 -6.90
C CYS A 10 -9.25 6.13 -5.98
N ALA A 11 -10.43 6.40 -5.43
CA ALA A 11 -10.65 7.51 -4.50
C ALA A 11 -10.86 6.93 -3.11
N ASP A 12 -10.11 7.44 -2.15
CA ASP A 12 -10.21 7.07 -0.75
C ASP A 12 -10.55 8.31 0.08
N GLU A 13 -11.65 8.23 0.82
CA GLU A 13 -12.14 9.32 1.67
C GLU A 13 -11.27 9.49 2.92
N GLU A 14 -10.76 8.40 3.49
CA GLU A 14 -9.95 8.42 4.71
C GLU A 14 -8.59 9.06 4.45
N ASP A 15 -7.97 8.73 3.31
CA ASP A 15 -6.70 9.33 2.88
C ASP A 15 -6.88 10.71 2.21
N GLY A 16 -8.13 11.10 1.88
CA GLY A 16 -8.43 12.36 1.17
C GLY A 16 -7.73 12.47 -0.19
N ALA A 17 -7.49 11.33 -0.85
CA ALA A 17 -6.63 11.23 -2.02
C ALA A 17 -7.28 10.46 -3.17
N ILE A 18 -6.86 10.78 -4.40
CA ILE A 18 -7.21 10.05 -5.61
C ILE A 18 -5.94 9.56 -6.28
N VAL A 19 -5.88 8.26 -6.54
CA VAL A 19 -4.82 7.62 -7.32
C VAL A 19 -5.35 7.29 -8.71
N VAL A 20 -4.54 7.61 -9.72
CA VAL A 20 -4.79 7.21 -11.12
C VAL A 20 -3.91 6.02 -11.44
N ILE A 21 -4.53 4.90 -11.79
CA ILE A 21 -3.85 3.69 -12.24
C ILE A 21 -3.95 3.64 -13.76
N PRO A 22 -2.82 3.78 -14.49
CA PRO A 22 -2.83 3.66 -15.95
C PRO A 22 -3.35 2.28 -16.37
N GLN A 23 -4.20 2.22 -17.39
CA GLN A 23 -4.83 0.95 -17.82
C GLN A 23 -3.79 -0.16 -18.05
N GLN A 24 -2.66 0.14 -18.70
CA GLN A 24 -1.61 -0.84 -18.98
C GLN A 24 -0.87 -1.37 -17.73
N ARG A 25 -1.04 -0.73 -16.57
CA ARG A 25 -0.42 -1.12 -15.30
C ARG A 25 -1.41 -1.77 -14.34
N LEU A 26 -2.71 -1.79 -14.66
CA LEU A 26 -3.76 -2.26 -13.75
C LEU A 26 -3.47 -3.66 -13.23
N ARG A 27 -3.06 -4.59 -14.10
CA ARG A 27 -2.76 -5.97 -13.69
C ARG A 27 -1.63 -6.03 -12.67
N ALA A 28 -0.52 -5.34 -12.94
CA ALA A 28 0.61 -5.30 -12.03
C ALA A 28 0.25 -4.66 -10.68
N VAL A 29 -0.60 -3.63 -10.67
CA VAL A 29 -1.10 -3.03 -9.43
C VAL A 29 -1.94 -4.03 -8.64
N VAL A 30 -2.91 -4.69 -9.29
CA VAL A 30 -3.80 -5.67 -8.63
C VAL A 30 -3.00 -6.85 -8.06
N ASP A 31 -1.98 -7.33 -8.78
CA ASP A 31 -1.13 -8.42 -8.32
C ASP A 31 -0.27 -8.02 -7.10
N LEU A 32 0.04 -6.73 -6.91
CA LEU A 32 0.78 -6.22 -5.74
C LEU A 32 -0.09 -6.03 -4.49
N LEU A 33 -1.38 -5.74 -4.65
CA LEU A 33 -2.29 -5.46 -3.52
C LEU A 33 -2.26 -6.51 -2.39
N PRO A 34 -2.34 -7.84 -2.64
CA PRO A 34 -2.31 -8.81 -1.55
C PRO A 34 -0.97 -8.84 -0.80
N ILE A 35 0.15 -8.59 -1.49
CA ILE A 35 1.49 -8.56 -0.89
C ILE A 35 1.58 -7.37 0.07
N LEU A 36 1.22 -6.18 -0.41
CA LEU A 36 1.25 -4.95 0.38
C LEU A 36 0.28 -5.02 1.57
N LYS A 37 -0.92 -5.57 1.38
CA LYS A 37 -1.89 -5.75 2.45
C LYS A 37 -1.38 -6.69 3.53
N SER A 38 -0.80 -7.82 3.14
CA SER A 38 -0.23 -8.80 4.09
C SER A 38 0.91 -8.19 4.90
N ALA A 39 1.79 -7.41 4.27
CA ALA A 39 2.89 -6.74 4.97
C ALA A 39 2.37 -5.69 5.97
N SER A 40 1.37 -4.88 5.58
CA SER A 40 0.72 -3.92 6.47
C SER A 40 0.02 -4.59 7.66
N ASP A 41 -0.68 -5.70 7.43
CA ASP A 41 -1.34 -6.46 8.49
C ASP A 41 -0.32 -7.03 9.50
N GLY A 42 0.81 -7.55 8.99
CA GLY A 42 1.90 -8.04 9.84
C GLY A 42 2.52 -6.95 10.71
N VAL A 43 2.78 -5.76 10.14
CA VAL A 43 3.27 -4.60 10.93
C VAL A 43 2.26 -4.20 12.01
N LEU A 44 0.97 -4.12 11.66
CA LEU A 44 -0.08 -3.80 12.62
C LEU A 44 -0.17 -4.83 13.75
N GLU A 45 -0.04 -6.12 13.45
CA GLU A 45 -0.03 -7.18 14.44
C GLU A 45 1.18 -7.09 15.38
N ASP A 46 2.39 -6.90 14.85
CA ASP A 46 3.61 -6.75 15.66
C ASP A 46 3.49 -5.55 16.62
N VAL A 47 3.01 -4.41 16.13
CA VAL A 47 2.80 -3.21 16.97
C VAL A 47 1.74 -3.45 18.04
N ARG A 48 0.62 -4.12 17.70
CA ARG A 48 -0.41 -4.50 18.68
C ARG A 48 0.12 -5.45 19.76
N ASN A 49 1.09 -6.29 19.41
CA ASN A 49 1.78 -7.21 20.30
C ASN A 49 2.93 -6.54 21.09
N GLY A 50 3.12 -5.23 20.96
CA GLY A 50 4.01 -4.44 21.80
C GLY A 50 5.40 -4.18 21.22
N LEU A 51 5.65 -4.55 19.95
CA LEU A 51 6.88 -4.14 19.28
C LEU A 51 6.84 -2.66 18.93
N SER A 52 8.01 -2.02 18.88
CA SER A 52 8.11 -0.69 18.31
C SER A 52 7.91 -0.73 16.79
N LEU A 53 7.41 0.37 16.21
CA LEU A 53 7.21 0.47 14.77
C LEU A 53 8.50 0.17 13.96
N PRO A 54 9.71 0.65 14.33
CA PRO A 54 10.93 0.31 13.62
C PRO A 54 11.24 -1.19 13.61
N GLU A 55 11.04 -1.88 14.74
CA GLU A 55 11.26 -3.33 14.85
C GLU A 55 10.24 -4.11 14.02
N ALA A 56 8.98 -3.69 14.02
CA ALA A 56 7.93 -4.28 13.20
C ALA A 56 8.25 -4.13 11.70
N VAL A 57 8.58 -2.92 11.24
CA VAL A 57 8.91 -2.67 9.82
C VAL A 57 10.10 -3.50 9.34
N GLN A 58 11.13 -3.70 10.16
CA GLN A 58 12.27 -4.55 9.80
C GLN A 58 11.89 -6.03 9.54
N ARG A 59 10.79 -6.51 10.13
CA ARG A 59 10.30 -7.89 9.93
C ARG A 59 9.47 -8.07 8.67
N HIS A 60 8.95 -6.98 8.10
CA HIS A 60 8.06 -6.99 6.94
C HIS A 60 8.70 -6.18 5.79
N PRO A 61 9.66 -6.76 5.04
CA PRO A 61 10.44 -6.03 4.03
C PRO A 61 9.60 -5.50 2.85
N ASP A 62 8.41 -6.07 2.63
CA ASP A 62 7.46 -5.62 1.61
C ASP A 62 6.55 -4.48 2.10
N PHE A 63 6.64 -4.09 3.38
CA PHE A 63 5.89 -2.96 3.92
C PHE A 63 6.49 -1.65 3.42
N TYR A 64 5.66 -0.86 2.72
CA TYR A 64 6.05 0.49 2.34
C TYR A 64 6.03 1.41 3.55
N SER A 65 7.16 2.07 3.82
CA SER A 65 7.25 3.08 4.85
C SER A 65 8.15 4.24 4.41
N ASN A 66 7.72 5.46 4.72
CA ASN A 66 8.60 6.64 4.65
C ASN A 66 9.51 6.76 5.89
N TYR A 67 9.32 5.89 6.88
CA TYR A 67 10.13 5.83 8.09
C TYR A 67 11.52 5.30 7.72
N LYS A 68 12.57 6.12 7.90
CA LYS A 68 13.97 5.73 7.75
C LYS A 68 14.63 5.60 9.11
#